data_AF-B6VVW7-F1
#
_entry.id   AF-B6VVW7-F1
#
_cell.length_a   1.000
_cell.length_b   1.000
_cell.length_c   1.000
_cell.angle_alpha   90.00
_cell.angle_beta   90.00
_cell.angle_gamma   90.00
#
_symmetry.space_group_name_H-M   'P 1'
#
loop_
_entity.id
_entity.type
_entity.pdbx_description
1 polymer ?
#
loop_
_entity_poly.entity_id
_entity_poly.type
_entity_poly.pdbx_seq_one_letter_code
_entity_poly.pdbx_strand_id
1 'polypeptide(L)'
;MDLRRHYDRSEPLPISVTHRTDKITDASPLSFGCNITQEQMTGIVSCANTYHLFCVSEVCVEDMEALFSCKKGFHIRVNNLRHVVILFDALLENSFIQSRWQSVLDKGKFLQSRDGSRFVSASSLSSALSAIRGNMTSVAYGIRRTIGQLKE
;
A
#
# COMPACT_ATOMS: atom_id res chain seq x y z
N MET A 1 -0.70 34.96 60.78
CA MET A 1 0.08 33.94 60.08
C MET A 1 -0.66 32.62 60.21
N ASP A 2 -1.05 31.87 59.20
CA ASP A 2 -1.16 32.05 57.77
C ASP A 2 -2.08 30.91 57.27
N LEU A 3 -2.69 31.15 56.12
CA LEU A 3 -3.57 30.29 55.32
C LEU A 3 -3.59 28.78 55.64
N ARG A 4 -4.80 28.23 55.79
CA ARG A 4 -5.13 26.91 55.24
C ARG A 4 -6.58 26.87 54.74
N ARG A 5 -6.75 27.18 53.45
CA ARG A 5 -7.96 26.87 52.69
C ARG A 5 -8.00 25.36 52.48
N HIS A 6 -8.96 24.67 53.09
CA HIS A 6 -9.34 23.33 52.67
C HIS A 6 -10.66 23.46 51.92
N TYR A 7 -10.58 23.33 50.60
CA TYR A 7 -11.74 23.28 49.73
C TYR A 7 -12.50 21.98 49.95
N ASP A 8 -13.82 22.16 49.91
CA ASP A 8 -14.87 21.16 49.97
C ASP A 8 -14.67 20.04 48.94
N ARG A 9 -14.88 18.80 49.40
CA ARG A 9 -14.69 17.57 48.64
C ARG A 9 -15.95 17.32 47.81
N SER A 10 -16.00 17.88 46.62
CA SER A 10 -17.00 17.48 45.62
C SER A 10 -16.64 16.09 45.08
N GLU A 11 -17.55 15.14 45.26
CA GLU A 11 -17.49 13.79 44.71
C GLU A 11 -17.32 13.83 43.18
N PRO A 12 -16.43 13.01 42.59
CA PRO A 12 -16.41 12.85 41.14
C PRO A 12 -17.64 12.04 40.71
N LEU A 13 -18.49 12.67 39.91
CA LEU A 13 -19.54 12.00 39.14
C LEU A 13 -18.95 10.81 38.35
N PRO A 14 -19.65 9.66 38.27
CA PRO A 14 -19.18 8.53 37.48
C PRO A 14 -19.22 8.92 36.01
N ILE A 15 -18.05 9.19 35.42
CA ILE A 15 -17.94 9.35 33.97
C ILE A 15 -18.19 7.98 33.36
N SER A 16 -19.37 7.85 32.77
CA SER A 16 -19.86 6.69 32.06
C SER A 16 -18.76 6.02 31.25
N VAL A 17 -18.63 4.72 31.48
CA VAL A 17 -17.98 3.76 30.57
C VAL A 17 -18.65 3.92 29.21
N THR A 18 -18.12 4.83 28.41
CA THR A 18 -18.31 4.75 26.97
C THR A 18 -17.32 3.69 26.54
N HIS A 19 -17.84 2.47 26.41
CA HIS A 19 -17.37 1.52 25.44
C HIS A 19 -16.92 2.35 24.22
N ARG A 20 -15.62 2.33 23.92
CA ARG A 20 -15.14 2.63 22.58
C ARG A 20 -15.71 1.53 21.72
N THR A 21 -17.00 1.66 21.41
CA THR A 21 -17.64 0.97 20.32
C THR A 21 -16.84 1.39 19.11
N ASP A 22 -16.16 0.41 18.54
CA ASP A 22 -15.76 0.33 17.15
C ASP A 22 -16.45 1.39 16.30
N LYS A 23 -15.82 2.55 16.18
CA LYS A 23 -16.04 3.38 15.01
C LYS A 23 -15.26 2.68 13.91
N ILE A 24 -15.84 1.58 13.42
CA ILE A 24 -15.72 1.15 12.03
C ILE A 24 -16.09 2.41 11.25
N THR A 25 -15.06 3.20 11.03
CA THR A 25 -15.13 4.30 10.09
C THR A 25 -15.37 3.54 8.80
N ASP A 26 -16.56 3.65 8.23
CA ASP A 26 -16.86 3.30 6.84
C ASP A 26 -15.85 4.08 5.98
N ALA A 27 -14.63 3.56 5.94
CA ALA A 27 -13.59 4.00 5.06
C ALA A 27 -14.16 3.67 3.69
N SER A 28 -14.31 4.71 2.86
CA SER A 28 -14.61 4.54 1.45
C SER A 28 -13.84 3.32 0.93
N PRO A 29 -14.50 2.41 0.20
CA PRO A 29 -13.90 1.13 -0.15
C PRO A 29 -12.52 1.37 -0.75
N LEU A 30 -11.51 0.70 -0.19
CA LEU A 30 -10.14 0.81 -0.68
C LEU A 30 -10.16 0.46 -2.16
N SER A 31 -9.76 1.40 -3.00
CA SER A 31 -9.81 1.24 -4.45
C SER A 31 -8.67 1.99 -5.09
N PHE A 32 -7.96 1.29 -5.97
CA PHE A 32 -6.96 1.86 -6.85
C PHE A 32 -7.56 2.73 -7.95
N GLY A 33 -8.88 2.67 -8.17
CA GLY A 33 -9.54 3.29 -9.33
C GLY A 33 -8.92 2.80 -10.63
N CYS A 34 -8.63 1.49 -10.69
CA CYS A 34 -7.88 0.90 -11.78
C CYS A 34 -8.72 0.74 -13.05
N ASN A 35 -8.10 1.01 -14.20
CA ASN A 35 -8.66 0.74 -15.53
C ASN A 35 -7.66 -0.11 -16.31
N ILE A 36 -7.64 -1.41 -16.01
CA ILE A 36 -6.67 -2.37 -16.53
C ILE A 36 -7.46 -3.50 -17.23
N THR A 37 -7.14 -3.77 -18.50
CA THR A 37 -7.72 -4.88 -19.26
C THR A 37 -7.03 -6.20 -18.91
N GLN A 38 -7.61 -7.34 -19.33
CA GLN A 38 -7.00 -8.66 -19.09
C GLN A 38 -5.64 -8.82 -19.78
N GLU A 39 -5.47 -8.25 -20.99
CA GLU A 39 -4.19 -8.25 -21.70
C GLU A 39 -3.14 -7.44 -20.95
N GLN A 40 -3.52 -6.27 -20.43
CA GLN A 40 -2.65 -5.44 -19.60
C GLN A 40 -2.29 -6.13 -18.29
N MET A 41 -3.24 -6.83 -17.66
CA MET A 41 -2.99 -7.63 -16.46
C MET A 41 -1.95 -8.71 -16.73
N THR A 42 -2.05 -9.40 -17.87
CA THR A 42 -1.07 -10.40 -18.30
C THR A 42 0.33 -9.78 -18.49
N GLY A 43 0.39 -8.58 -19.08
CA GLY A 43 1.63 -7.81 -19.21
C GLY A 43 2.25 -7.40 -17.87
N ILE A 44 1.42 -6.97 -16.91
CA ILE A 44 1.84 -6.62 -15.55
C ILE A 44 2.39 -7.85 -14.82
N VAL A 45 1.71 -9.00 -14.93
CA VAL A 45 2.16 -10.28 -14.37
C VAL A 45 3.50 -10.71 -14.96
N SER A 46 3.63 -10.66 -16.29
CA SER A 46 4.88 -10.97 -16.98
C SER A 46 6.04 -10.07 -16.51
N CYS A 47 5.78 -8.76 -16.37
CA CYS A 47 6.75 -7.81 -15.81
C CYS A 47 7.13 -8.17 -14.37
N ALA A 48 6.15 -8.50 -13.53
CA ALA A 48 6.37 -8.85 -12.13
C ALA A 48 7.26 -10.10 -11.97
N ASN A 49 7.03 -11.11 -12.82
CA ASN A 49 7.80 -12.35 -12.85
C ASN A 49 9.21 -12.13 -13.43
N THR A 50 9.32 -11.38 -14.53
CA THR A 50 10.61 -11.10 -15.20
C THR A 50 11.60 -10.39 -14.28
N TYR A 51 11.12 -9.44 -13.47
CA TYR A 51 11.97 -8.65 -12.57
C TYR A 51 11.91 -9.12 -11.11
N HIS A 52 11.31 -10.28 -10.86
CA HIS A 52 11.16 -10.92 -9.54
C HIS A 52 10.71 -9.95 -8.44
N LEU A 53 9.60 -9.25 -8.68
CA LEU A 53 9.08 -8.22 -7.77
C LEU A 53 8.66 -8.80 -6.41
N PHE A 54 8.15 -10.03 -6.42
CA PHE A 54 7.53 -10.69 -5.27
C PHE A 54 8.27 -11.98 -4.88
N CYS A 55 8.14 -12.39 -3.62
CA CYS A 55 8.68 -13.64 -3.07
C CYS A 55 7.69 -14.80 -3.25
N VAL A 56 7.20 -14.97 -4.47
CA VAL A 56 6.40 -16.11 -4.92
C VAL A 56 7.09 -16.72 -6.14
N SER A 57 6.93 -18.03 -6.34
CA SER A 57 7.59 -18.73 -7.47
C SER A 57 7.10 -18.21 -8.81
N GLU A 58 5.82 -17.90 -8.91
CA GLU A 58 5.19 -17.26 -10.06
C GLU A 58 4.01 -16.45 -9.55
N VAL A 59 3.91 -15.19 -9.98
CA VAL A 59 2.72 -14.36 -9.78
C VAL A 59 1.74 -14.72 -10.88
N CYS A 60 0.49 -14.99 -10.51
CA CYS A 60 -0.57 -15.24 -11.49
C CYS A 60 -1.45 -14.00 -11.70
N VAL A 61 -2.29 -14.03 -12.73
CA VAL A 61 -3.28 -12.97 -13.02
C VAL A 61 -4.22 -12.79 -11.83
N GLU A 62 -4.63 -13.88 -11.19
CA GLU A 62 -5.54 -13.88 -10.06
C GLU A 62 -4.95 -13.17 -8.83
N ASP A 63 -3.64 -13.27 -8.62
CA ASP A 63 -2.94 -12.58 -7.52
C ASP A 63 -2.92 -11.08 -7.75
N MET A 64 -2.63 -10.64 -8.97
CA MET A 64 -2.64 -9.23 -9.33
C MET A 64 -4.07 -8.67 -9.34
N GLU A 65 -5.05 -9.41 -9.83
CA GLU A 65 -6.46 -9.05 -9.74
C GLU A 65 -6.92 -8.92 -8.28
N ALA A 66 -6.53 -9.85 -7.41
CA ALA A 66 -6.82 -9.76 -5.98
C ALA A 66 -6.18 -8.52 -5.35
N LEU A 67 -4.96 -8.16 -5.78
CA LEU A 67 -4.27 -6.95 -5.36
C LEU A 67 -5.03 -5.69 -5.80
N PHE A 68 -5.35 -5.56 -7.09
CA PHE A 68 -6.01 -4.37 -7.65
C PHE A 68 -7.49 -4.25 -7.25
N SER A 69 -8.16 -5.37 -6.97
CA SER A 69 -9.53 -5.42 -6.44
C SER A 69 -9.59 -5.17 -4.93
N CYS A 70 -8.44 -4.94 -4.28
CA CYS A 70 -8.35 -4.76 -2.83
C CYS A 70 -8.98 -5.93 -2.04
N LYS A 71 -8.77 -7.17 -2.50
CA LYS A 71 -9.39 -8.36 -1.91
C LYS A 71 -9.02 -8.48 -0.43
N LYS A 72 -10.03 -8.58 0.43
CA LYS A 72 -9.84 -8.65 1.88
C LYS A 72 -9.01 -9.89 2.26
N GLY A 73 -7.96 -9.68 3.04
CA GLY A 73 -7.06 -10.75 3.52
C GLY A 73 -5.97 -11.17 2.52
N PHE A 74 -6.03 -10.66 1.28
CA PHE A 74 -4.94 -10.87 0.32
C PHE A 74 -3.71 -10.06 0.72
N HIS A 75 -2.54 -10.68 0.64
CA HIS A 75 -1.26 -10.01 0.80
C HIS A 75 -0.20 -10.80 0.06
N ILE A 76 0.79 -10.09 -0.47
CA ILE A 76 1.91 -10.68 -1.20
C ILE A 76 3.24 -10.19 -0.64
N ARG A 77 4.20 -11.09 -0.52
CA ARG A 77 5.54 -10.76 -0.05
C ARG A 77 6.34 -10.10 -1.14
N VAL A 78 6.92 -8.95 -0.85
CA VAL A 78 7.76 -8.18 -1.75
C VAL A 78 9.20 -8.69 -1.67
N ASN A 79 9.79 -9.02 -2.81
CA ASN A 79 11.21 -9.39 -2.89
C ASN A 79 12.10 -8.15 -2.99
N ASN A 80 11.76 -7.24 -3.91
CA ASN A 80 12.48 -5.99 -4.10
C ASN A 80 11.51 -4.81 -4.07
N LEU A 81 11.47 -4.11 -2.93
CA LEU A 81 10.56 -2.98 -2.73
C LEU A 81 10.76 -1.89 -3.78
N ARG A 82 11.99 -1.63 -4.20
CA ARG A 82 12.28 -0.61 -5.23
C ARG A 82 11.60 -0.97 -6.55
N HIS A 83 11.69 -2.23 -6.98
CA HIS A 83 11.04 -2.66 -8.23
C HIS A 83 9.52 -2.55 -8.14
N VAL A 84 8.95 -2.91 -6.99
CA VAL A 84 7.50 -2.80 -6.75
C VAL A 84 7.04 -1.34 -6.81
N VAL A 85 7.72 -0.41 -6.12
CA VAL A 85 7.31 1.00 -6.21
C VAL A 85 7.47 1.57 -7.62
N ILE A 86 8.47 1.14 -8.40
CA ILE A 86 8.62 1.55 -9.81
C ILE A 86 7.45 1.05 -10.66
N LEU A 87 6.99 -0.18 -10.43
CA LEU A 87 5.83 -0.72 -11.12
C LEU A 87 4.60 0.16 -10.86
N PHE A 88 4.28 0.44 -9.60
CA PHE A 88 3.13 1.28 -9.25
C PHE A 88 3.26 2.73 -9.73
N ASP A 89 4.47 3.28 -9.71
CA ASP A 89 4.76 4.60 -10.26
C ASP A 89 4.50 4.63 -11.79
N ALA A 90 5.01 3.64 -12.52
CA ALA A 90 4.77 3.50 -13.95
C ALA A 90 3.27 3.27 -14.27
N LEU A 91 2.56 2.51 -13.44
CA LEU A 91 1.12 2.32 -13.59
C LEU A 91 0.36 3.64 -13.41
N LEU A 92 0.77 4.47 -12.44
CA LEU A 92 0.20 5.79 -12.23
C LEU A 92 0.50 6.73 -13.41
N GLU A 93 1.74 6.75 -13.90
CA GLU A 93 2.16 7.57 -15.06
C GLU A 93 1.34 7.26 -16.32
N ASN A 94 0.92 6.00 -16.47
CA ASN A 94 0.12 5.55 -17.61
C ASN A 94 -1.40 5.60 -17.35
N SER A 95 -1.83 6.19 -16.23
CA SER A 95 -3.24 6.30 -15.82
C SER A 95 -3.95 4.97 -15.58
N PHE A 96 -3.21 3.89 -15.32
CA PHE A 96 -3.79 2.59 -14.95
C PHE A 96 -4.34 2.57 -13.53
N ILE A 97 -3.79 3.40 -12.64
CA ILE A 97 -4.19 3.53 -11.23
C ILE A 97 -4.23 5.00 -10.81
N GLN A 98 -4.86 5.29 -9.67
CA GLN A 98 -4.93 6.65 -9.11
C GLN A 98 -3.78 6.96 -8.13
N SER A 99 -3.51 8.26 -7.93
CA SER A 99 -2.41 8.77 -7.09
C SER A 99 -2.45 8.30 -5.63
N ARG A 100 -3.63 7.87 -5.16
CA ARG A 100 -3.84 7.35 -3.80
C ARG A 100 -3.33 5.92 -3.57
N TRP A 101 -2.69 5.29 -4.57
CA TRP A 101 -2.25 3.89 -4.50
C TRP A 101 -1.38 3.57 -3.27
N GLN A 102 -0.50 4.48 -2.84
CA GLN A 102 0.33 4.27 -1.63
C GLN A 102 -0.51 4.10 -0.36
N SER A 103 -1.56 4.93 -0.22
CA SER A 103 -2.48 4.85 0.93
C SER A 103 -3.34 3.59 0.85
N VAL A 104 -3.71 3.16 -0.36
CA VAL A 104 -4.47 1.93 -0.57
C VAL A 104 -3.65 0.70 -0.18
N LEU A 105 -2.37 0.63 -0.60
CA LEU A 105 -1.47 -0.46 -0.21
C LEU A 105 -1.23 -0.54 1.30
N ASP A 106 -1.02 0.61 1.95
CA ASP A 106 -0.77 0.70 3.39
C ASP A 106 -2.01 0.30 4.20
N LYS A 107 -3.17 0.92 3.91
CA LYS A 107 -4.43 0.63 4.61
C LYS A 107 -4.91 -0.81 4.37
N GLY A 108 -4.71 -1.32 3.16
CA GLY A 108 -5.08 -2.68 2.79
C GLY A 108 -4.10 -3.74 3.26
N LYS A 109 -2.91 -3.35 3.74
CA LYS A 109 -1.82 -4.26 4.14
C LYS A 109 -1.50 -5.30 3.05
N PHE A 110 -1.55 -4.88 1.80
CA PHE A 110 -1.42 -5.78 0.65
C PHE A 110 0.02 -6.23 0.39
N LEU A 111 1.00 -5.45 0.85
CA LEU A 111 2.42 -5.74 0.66
C LEU A 111 3.08 -6.10 1.98
N GLN A 112 3.70 -7.26 2.03
CA GLN A 112 4.51 -7.71 3.14
C GLN A 112 6.00 -7.59 2.79
N SER A 113 6.83 -7.29 3.78
CA SER A 113 8.28 -7.23 3.63
C SER A 113 8.86 -8.60 3.22
N ARG A 114 10.08 -8.58 2.67
CA ARG A 114 10.79 -9.79 2.21
C ARG A 114 10.95 -10.85 3.30
N ASP A 115 11.20 -10.41 4.52
CA ASP A 115 11.36 -11.26 5.72
C ASP A 115 10.01 -11.76 6.28
N GLY A 116 8.88 -11.31 5.75
CA GLY A 116 7.54 -11.63 6.24
C GLY A 116 7.19 -10.99 7.59
N SER A 117 8.08 -10.16 8.17
CA SER A 117 7.89 -9.68 9.54
C SER A 117 6.90 -8.52 9.65
N ARG A 118 6.82 -7.68 8.61
CA ARG A 118 6.10 -6.40 8.64
C ARG A 118 5.36 -6.13 7.35
N PHE A 119 4.32 -5.31 7.43
CA PHE A 119 3.67 -4.77 6.24
C PHE A 119 4.39 -3.51 5.77
N VAL A 120 4.40 -3.30 4.46
CA VAL A 120 4.98 -2.10 3.85
C VAL A 120 4.03 -0.92 4.06
N SER A 121 4.54 0.12 4.74
CA SER A 121 3.79 1.36 4.98
C SER A 121 3.87 2.34 3.81
N ALA A 122 2.97 3.32 3.75
CA ALA A 122 3.03 4.40 2.77
C ALA A 122 4.33 5.21 2.89
N SER A 123 4.84 5.39 4.12
CA SER A 123 6.14 6.03 4.34
C SER A 123 7.29 5.25 3.71
N SER A 124 7.29 3.92 3.83
CA SER A 124 8.30 3.05 3.21
C SER A 124 8.25 3.13 1.68
N LEU A 125 7.04 3.17 1.10
CA LEU A 125 6.84 3.36 -0.34
C LEU A 125 7.39 4.72 -0.81
N SER A 126 7.06 5.80 -0.09
CA SER A 126 7.53 7.15 -0.41
C SER A 126 9.05 7.29 -0.31
N SER A 127 9.66 6.76 0.75
CA SER A 127 11.12 6.72 0.89
C SER A 127 11.79 5.92 -0.22
N ALA A 128 11.21 4.78 -0.62
CA ALA A 128 11.75 3.99 -1.72
C ALA A 128 11.69 4.74 -3.07
N LEU A 129 10.57 5.41 -3.38
CA LEU A 129 10.44 6.27 -4.57
C LEU A 129 11.48 7.38 -4.57
N SER A 130 11.64 8.08 -3.45
CA SER A 130 12.65 9.14 -3.32
C SER A 130 14.07 8.61 -3.61
N ALA A 131 14.40 7.44 -3.05
CA ALA A 131 15.70 6.80 -3.29
C ALA A 131 15.92 6.42 -4.77
N ILE A 132 14.88 5.99 -5.48
CA ILE A 132 14.96 5.66 -6.92
C ILE A 132 15.20 6.93 -7.75
N ARG A 133 14.53 8.04 -7.43
CA ARG A 133 14.73 9.31 -8.14
C ARG A 133 16.18 9.81 -8.05
N GLY A 134 16.88 9.49 -6.96
CA GLY A 134 18.30 9.77 -6.81
C GLY A 134 19.25 8.74 -7.43
N ASN A 135 18.79 7.51 -7.70
CA ASN A 135 19.61 6.41 -8.21
C ASN A 135 18.79 5.49 -9.12
N MET A 136 18.59 5.94 -10.35
CA MET A 136 17.82 5.22 -11.36
C MET A 136 18.64 4.08 -11.95
N THR A 137 18.15 2.85 -11.86
CA THR A 137 18.84 1.67 -12.37
C THR A 137 18.34 1.27 -13.76
N SER A 138 19.13 0.50 -14.52
CA SER A 138 18.70 -0.07 -15.80
C SER A 138 17.42 -0.90 -15.66
N VAL A 139 17.28 -1.62 -14.55
CA VAL A 139 16.07 -2.39 -14.22
C VAL A 139 14.86 -1.47 -14.04
N ALA A 140 15.03 -0.32 -13.39
CA ALA A 140 13.95 0.65 -13.25
C ALA A 140 13.44 1.18 -14.60
N TYR A 141 14.36 1.48 -15.52
CA TYR A 141 14.01 1.83 -16.89
C TYR A 141 13.31 0.68 -17.62
N GLY A 142 13.79 -0.56 -17.44
CA GLY A 142 13.18 -1.75 -18.01
C GLY A 142 11.72 -1.93 -17.58
N ILE A 143 11.44 -1.84 -16.27
CA ILE A 143 10.09 -1.93 -15.73
C ILE A 143 9.19 -0.83 -16.31
N ARG A 144 9.64 0.43 -16.27
CA ARG A 144 8.87 1.56 -16.81
C ARG A 144 8.55 1.39 -18.30
N ARG A 145 9.54 0.93 -19.08
CA ARG A 145 9.36 0.67 -20.51
C ARG A 145 8.33 -0.42 -20.75
N THR A 146 8.42 -1.54 -20.03
CA THR A 146 7.46 -2.65 -20.16
C THR A 146 6.04 -2.17 -19.86
N ILE A 147 5.83 -1.38 -18.81
CA ILE A 147 4.50 -0.85 -18.48
C ILE A 147 4.03 0.20 -19.47
N GLY A 148 4.91 1.07 -19.97
CA GLY A 148 4.57 2.05 -21.00
C GLY A 148 4.08 1.41 -22.30
N GLN A 149 4.60 0.23 -22.65
CA GLN A 149 4.16 -0.53 -23.83
C GLN A 149 2.77 -1.16 -23.66
N LEU A 150 2.20 -1.23 -22.46
CA LEU A 150 0.86 -1.78 -22.22
C LEU A 150 -0.28 -0.80 -22.54
N LYS A 151 0.05 0.48 -22.75
CA LYS A 151 -0.92 1.53 -23.08
C LYS A 151 -1.21 1.63 -24.59
N GLU A 152 -0.28 1.13 -25.40
CA GLU A 152 -0.29 1.18 -26.87
C GLU A 152 -1.06 -0.01 -27.45
#